data_AF-A0A944LBU0-F1
#
_entry.id   AF-A0A944LBU0-F1
#
_cell.length_a   1.000
_cell.length_b   1.000
_cell.length_c   1.000
_cell.angle_alpha   90.00
_cell.angle_beta   90.00
_cell.angle_gamma   90.00
#
_symmetry.space_group_name_H-M   'P 1'
#
loop_
_entity.id
_entity.type
_entity.pdbx_description
1 polymer ?
#
loop_
_entity_poly.entity_id
_entity_poly.type
_entity_poly.pdbx_seq_one_letter_code
_entity_poly.pdbx_strand_id
1 'polypeptide(L)' 'MTLTVADRQSLERDLDEAVSQAISEALKEGNKGILVTRCDYRTFKVELSEDVPFGTIAEAEFA' A
#
# COMPACT_ATOMS: atom_id res chain seq x y z
N MET A 1 2.41 -2.41 -6.33
CA MET A 1 3.86 -2.42 -6.05
C MET A 1 4.14 -3.35 -4.88
N THR A 2 5.19 -4.16 -4.93
CA THR A 2 5.55 -5.08 -3.84
C THR A 2 6.85 -4.60 -3.19
N LEU A 3 6.84 -4.46 -1.87
CA LEU A 3 7.94 -3.97 -1.04
C LEU A 3 8.47 -5.12 -0.19
N THR A 4 9.76 -5.38 -0.30
CA THR A 4 10.45 -6.39 0.52
C THR A 4 11.61 -5.72 1.23
N VAL A 5 11.56 -5.67 2.56
CA VAL A 5 12.50 -4.83 3.33
C VAL A 5 13.31 -5.64 4.32
N ALA A 6 14.63 -5.38 4.37
CA ALA A 6 15.55 -6.09 5.26
C ALA A 6 15.45 -5.63 6.73
N ASP A 7 15.12 -4.35 6.96
CA ASP A 7 15.18 -3.66 8.26
C ASP A 7 13.90 -2.88 8.56
N ARG A 8 13.44 -2.93 9.82
CA ARG A 8 12.16 -2.33 10.24
C ARG A 8 12.11 -0.80 10.07
N GLN A 9 13.22 -0.09 10.26
CA GLN A 9 13.28 1.37 10.04
C GLN A 9 13.15 1.75 8.57
N SER A 10 13.78 0.96 7.70
CA SER A 10 13.63 1.14 6.25
C SER A 10 12.22 0.78 5.81
N LEU A 11 11.57 -0.21 6.48
CA LEU A 11 10.21 -0.62 6.17
C LEU A 11 9.22 0.52 6.33
N GLU A 12 9.23 1.21 7.48
CA GLU A 12 8.28 2.30 7.72
C GLU A 12 8.43 3.43 6.69
N ARG A 13 9.67 3.72 6.26
CA ARG A 13 9.94 4.74 5.23
C ARG A 13 9.51 4.30 3.83
N ASP A 14 9.86 3.09 3.41
CA ASP A 14 9.47 2.55 2.10
C ASP A 14 7.95 2.44 1.99
N LEU A 15 7.30 2.02 3.09
CA LEU A 15 5.85 1.93 3.14
C LEU A 15 5.20 3.31 3.04
N ASP A 16 5.70 4.29 3.79
CA ASP A 16 5.19 5.68 3.74
C ASP A 16 5.35 6.27 2.33
N GLU A 17 6.51 6.07 1.69
CA GLU A 17 6.75 6.54 0.33
C GLU A 17 5.81 5.86 -0.68
N ALA A 18 5.66 4.54 -0.59
CA ALA A 18 4.78 3.79 -1.49
C ALA A 18 3.31 4.15 -1.31
N VAL A 19 2.87 4.37 -0.06
CA VAL A 19 1.51 4.84 0.24
C VAL A 19 1.33 6.25 -0.31
N SER A 20 2.29 7.15 -0.14
CA SER A 20 2.23 8.51 -0.69
C SER A 20 2.14 8.53 -2.22
N GLN A 21 2.92 7.67 -2.90
CA GLN A 21 2.81 7.47 -4.34
C GLN A 21 1.43 6.90 -4.73
N ALA A 22 0.94 5.89 -4.03
CA ALA A 22 -0.37 5.31 -4.27
C ALA A 22 -1.51 6.32 -4.03
N ILE A 23 -1.40 7.20 -3.03
CA ILE A 23 -2.35 8.32 -2.83
C ILE A 23 -2.31 9.26 -4.03
N SER A 24 -1.12 9.64 -4.50
CA SER A 24 -1.01 10.53 -5.66
C SER A 24 -1.64 9.91 -6.92
N GLU A 25 -1.42 8.61 -7.15
CA GLU A 25 -2.01 7.88 -8.27
C GLU A 25 -3.54 7.71 -8.10
N ALA A 26 -4.01 7.39 -6.89
CA ALA A 26 -5.44 7.32 -6.57
C ALA A 26 -6.13 8.66 -6.83
N LEU A 27 -5.52 9.78 -6.44
CA LEU A 27 -6.02 11.13 -6.69
C LEU A 27 -6.08 11.47 -8.18
N LYS A 28 -5.14 10.95 -9.00
CA LYS A 28 -5.17 11.11 -10.45
C LYS A 28 -6.28 10.28 -11.12
N GLU A 29 -6.47 9.02 -10.69
CA GLU A 29 -7.54 8.16 -11.22
C GLU A 29 -8.93 8.56 -10.70
N GLY A 30 -9.02 9.08 -9.47
CA GLY A 30 -10.25 9.59 -8.85
C GLY A 30 -11.33 8.54 -8.56
N ASN A 31 -11.00 7.25 -8.69
CA ASN A 31 -11.96 6.15 -8.68
C ASN A 31 -11.60 5.03 -7.68
N LYS A 32 -10.30 4.79 -7.46
CA LYS A 32 -9.80 3.62 -6.73
C LYS A 32 -9.22 4.01 -5.37
N GLY A 33 -9.39 3.15 -4.38
CA GLY A 33 -8.73 3.24 -3.09
C GLY A 33 -7.39 2.51 -3.08
N ILE A 34 -6.75 2.47 -1.91
CA ILE A 34 -5.44 1.84 -1.72
C ILE A 34 -5.62 0.60 -0.86
N LEU A 35 -5.13 -0.54 -1.36
CA LEU A 35 -5.07 -1.79 -0.62
C LEU A 35 -3.62 -2.10 -0.24
N VAL A 36 -3.38 -2.20 1.06
CA VAL A 36 -2.09 -2.62 1.62
C VAL A 36 -2.23 -4.05 2.11
N THR A 37 -1.61 -4.98 1.39
CA THR A 37 -1.63 -6.39 1.75
C THR A 37 -0.31 -6.78 2.41
N ARG A 38 -0.36 -7.28 3.64
CA ARG A 38 0.81 -7.82 4.33
C ARG A 38 0.98 -9.29 3.95
N CYS A 39 2.03 -9.60 3.19
CA CYS A 39 2.38 -10.99 2.81
C CYS A 39 3.23 -11.68 3.86
N ASP A 40 4.14 -10.94 4.52
CA ASP A 40 5.02 -11.47 5.57
C ASP A 40 5.31 -10.39 6.61
N TYR A 41 6.02 -10.76 7.69
CA TYR A 41 6.54 -9.80 8.67
C TYR A 41 7.43 -8.69 8.06
N ARG A 42 7.98 -8.92 6.86
CA ARG A 42 8.87 -7.99 6.13
C ARG A 42 8.43 -7.65 4.71
N THR A 43 7.28 -8.17 4.28
CA THR A 43 6.82 -8.05 2.90
C THR A 43 5.43 -7.45 2.88
N PHE A 44 5.30 -6.32 2.20
CA PHE A 44 4.04 -5.59 2.05
C PHE A 44 3.80 -5.30 0.59
N LYS A 45 2.55 -5.39 0.15
CA LYS A 45 2.12 -5.09 -1.21
C LYS A 45 1.16 -3.92 -1.14
N VAL A 46 1.49 -2.83 -1.81
CA VAL A 46 0.66 -1.63 -1.88
C VAL A 46 0.16 -1.50 -3.30
N GLU A 47 -1.15 -1.56 -3.50
CA GLU A 47 -1.77 -1.48 -4.83
C GLU A 47 -3.06 -0.66 -4.79
N LEU A 48 -3.42 -0.09 -5.95
CA LEU A 48 -4.74 0.52 -6.11
C LEU A 48 -5.75 -0.59 -6.34
N SER A 49 -6.81 -0.59 -5.55
CA SER A 49 -7.88 -1.57 -5.64
C SER A 49 -9.21 -0.87 -5.91
N GLU A 50 -9.95 -1.39 -6.88
CA GLU A 50 -11.33 -1.00 -7.16
C GLU A 50 -12.32 -1.52 -6.10
N ASP A 51 -11.90 -2.52 -5.31
CA ASP A 51 -12.65 -3.04 -4.16
C ASP A 51 -12.61 -2.08 -2.96
N VAL A 52 -11.61 -1.18 -2.94
CA VAL A 52 -11.46 -0.17 -1.90
C VAL A 52 -12.00 1.15 -2.45
N PRO A 53 -12.95 1.82 -1.76
CA PRO A 53 -13.47 3.09 -2.22
C PRO A 53 -12.38 4.17 -2.22
N PHE A 54 -12.44 5.06 -3.22
CA PHE A 54 -11.54 6.20 -3.32
C PHE A 54 -11.51 7.02 -2.02
N GLY A 55 -10.30 7.40 -1.60
CA GLY A 55 -10.07 8.09 -0.33
C GLY A 55 -9.99 7.17 0.90
N THR A 56 -10.07 5.85 0.71
CA THR A 56 -9.87 4.85 1.78
C THR A 56 -8.58 4.08 1.54
N ILE A 57 -7.86 3.83 2.64
CA ILE A 57 -6.73 2.91 2.71
C ILE A 57 -7.20 1.71 3.52
N ALA A 58 -7.22 0.53 2.90
CA ALA A 58 -7.57 -0.73 3.55
C ALA A 58 -6.30 -1.57 3.74
N GLU A 59 -6.16 -2.18 4.91
CA GLU A 59 -5.13 -3.18 5.19
C GLU A 59 -5.73 -4.58 5.15
N ALA A 60 -5.06 -5.50 4.45
CA ALA A 60 -5.40 -6.90 4.39
C ALA A 60 -4.20 -7.73 4.85
N GLU A 61 -4.47 -8.77 5.64
CA GLU A 61 -3.46 -9.75 6.03
C GLU A 61 -3.62 -10.96 5.11
N PHE A 62 -2.56 -11.41 4.43
CA PHE A 62 -2.59 -12.71 3.78
C PHE A 62 -2.56 -13.78 4.88
N ALA A 63 -3.68 -14.49 5.07
CA ALA A 63 -3.83 -15.58 6.03
C ALA A 63 -3.27 -16.90 5.48
#